data_AF-A0A5K0XBA9-F1
#
_entry.id   AF-A0A5K0XBA9-F1
#
_cell.length_a   1.000
_cell.length_b   1.000
_cell.length_c   1.000
_cell.angle_alpha   90.00
_cell.angle_beta   90.00
_cell.angle_gamma   90.00
#
_symmetry.space_group_name_H-M   'P 1'
#
loop_
_entity.id
_entity.type
_entity.pdbx_description
1 polymer ?
#
loop_
_entity_poly.entity_id
_entity_poly.type
_entity_poly.pdbx_seq_one_letter_code
_entity_poly.pdbx_strand_id
1 'polypeptide(L)' 'ISNRFVLELDFGPFAASFPRPNHSSWIGNGVQFLNRHLSSRMFRDSGSLEPLLEFLRSHEYKGH' A
#
# COMPACT_ATOMS: atom_id res chain seq x y z
N ILE A 1 -40.48 -13.07 6.16
CA ILE A 1 -39.25 -13.81 6.51
C ILE A 1 -38.10 -13.00 5.94
N SER A 2 -37.29 -12.35 6.79
CA SER A 2 -36.14 -11.58 6.30
C SER A 2 -35.11 -12.54 5.71
N ASN A 3 -34.62 -12.26 4.50
CA ASN A 3 -33.65 -13.11 3.84
C ASN A 3 -32.33 -13.05 4.62
N ARG A 4 -31.87 -14.19 5.16
CA ARG A 4 -30.72 -14.27 6.07
C ARG A 4 -29.37 -14.03 5.38
N PHE A 5 -29.34 -14.04 4.04
CA PHE A 5 -28.11 -13.90 3.26
C PHE A 5 -28.29 -12.78 2.23
N VAL A 6 -28.22 -11.54 2.71
CA VAL A 6 -28.12 -10.35 1.86
C VAL A 6 -26.65 -10.13 1.55
N LEU A 7 -26.34 -9.78 0.29
CA LEU A 7 -24.97 -9.45 -0.12
C LEU A 7 -24.49 -8.19 0.61
N GLU A 8 -23.37 -8.32 1.32
CA GLU A 8 -22.62 -7.21 1.90
C GLU A 8 -21.29 -7.08 1.14
N LEU A 9 -21.00 -5.87 0.66
CA LEU A 9 -19.71 -5.56 0.06
C LEU A 9 -18.77 -5.03 1.15
N ASP A 10 -17.98 -5.93 1.73
CA ASP A 10 -16.96 -5.57 2.71
C ASP A 10 -15.56 -5.53 2.07
N PHE A 11 -15.01 -4.32 1.95
CA PHE A 11 -13.63 -4.09 1.48
C PHE A 11 -12.61 -3.98 2.63
N GLY A 12 -13.06 -3.97 3.88
CA GLY A 12 -12.22 -3.85 5.07
C GLY A 12 -11.05 -4.85 5.10
N PRO A 13 -11.31 -6.16 4.91
CA PRO A 13 -10.27 -7.19 4.88
C PRO A 13 -9.24 -7.00 3.76
N PHE A 14 -9.68 -6.54 2.58
CA PHE A 14 -8.81 -6.36 1.42
C PHE A 14 -7.85 -5.17 1.58
N ALA A 15 -8.22 -4.18 2.40
CA ALA A 15 -7.40 -3.01 2.67
C ALA A 15 -6.49 -3.15 3.91
N ALA A 16 -6.51 -4.28 4.61
CA ALA A 16 -5.80 -4.47 5.88
C ALA A 16 -4.27 -4.40 5.76
N SER A 17 -3.71 -4.72 4.60
CA SER A 17 -2.28 -4.61 4.32
C SER A 17 -1.81 -3.16 4.13
N PHE A 18 -2.72 -2.24 3.83
CA PHE A 18 -2.38 -0.83 3.66
C PHE A 18 -2.33 -0.13 5.02
N PRO A 19 -1.25 0.63 5.30
CA PRO A 19 -1.21 1.47 6.48
C PRO A 19 -2.36 2.50 6.43
N ARG A 20 -3.13 2.62 7.51
CA ARG A 20 -4.23 3.59 7.59
C ARG A 20 -3.80 4.84 8.37
N PRO A 21 -3.96 6.05 7.82
CA PRO A 21 -3.74 7.26 8.59
C PRO A 21 -4.83 7.41 9.68
N ASN A 22 -4.42 7.90 10.84
CA ASN A 22 -5.29 8.15 12.01
C ASN A 22 -5.58 9.64 12.26
N HIS A 23 -4.94 10.55 11.51
CA HIS A 23 -5.15 11.99 11.60
C HIS A 23 -5.83 12.54 10.34
N SER A 24 -6.79 13.46 10.52
CA SER A 24 -7.55 14.09 9.43
C SER A 24 -6.69 14.89 8.46
N SER A 25 -5.51 15.36 8.89
CA SER A 25 -4.54 16.06 8.02
C SER A 25 -4.04 15.21 6.84
N TRP A 26 -4.15 13.88 6.93
CA TRP A 26 -3.78 12.98 5.84
C TRP A 26 -4.88 12.76 4.81
N ILE A 27 -6.11 13.20 5.06
CA ILE A 27 -7.20 13.12 4.09
C ILE A 27 -6.83 14.00 2.89
N GLY A 28 -6.83 13.40 1.69
CA GLY A 28 -6.34 14.06 0.47
C GLY A 28 -4.82 14.10 0.30
N ASN A 29 -4.04 13.64 1.29
CA ASN A 29 -2.57 13.64 1.30
C ASN A 29 -1.97 12.21 1.33
N GLY A 30 -2.61 11.28 0.63
CA GLY A 30 -2.25 9.86 0.65
C GLY A 30 -0.83 9.56 0.15
N VAL A 31 -0.36 10.28 -0.88
CA VAL A 31 1.01 10.11 -1.42
C VAL A 31 2.05 10.52 -0.39
N GLN A 32 1.85 11.63 0.30
CA GLN A 32 2.77 12.08 1.35
C GLN A 32 2.81 11.09 2.52
N PHE A 33 1.65 10.53 2.91
CA PHE A 33 1.58 9.49 3.93
C PHE A 33 2.33 8.22 3.50
N LEU A 34 2.09 7.74 2.28
CA LEU A 34 2.75 6.56 1.72
C LEU A 34 4.26 6.77 1.57
N ASN A 35 4.70 7.94 1.12
CA ASN A 35 6.13 8.26 1.03
C ASN A 35 6.78 8.16 2.41
N ARG A 36 6.19 8.75 3.45
CA ARG A 36 6.71 8.62 4.83
C ARG A 36 6.74 7.15 5.29
N HIS A 37 5.69 6.39 5.01
CA HIS A 37 5.63 4.97 5.37
C HIS A 37 6.71 4.13 4.66
N LEU A 38 6.83 4.28 3.34
CA LEU A 38 7.82 3.58 2.52
C LEU A 38 9.25 3.95 2.92
N SER A 39 9.55 5.25 3.08
CA SER A 39 10.85 5.70 3.57
C SER A 39 11.19 5.04 4.91
N SER A 40 10.24 4.95 5.84
CA SER A 40 10.50 4.29 7.13
C SER A 40 10.79 2.79 7.02
N ARG A 41 10.25 2.11 5.99
CA ARG A 41 10.45 0.67 5.77
C ARG A 41 11.74 0.35 5.04
N MET A 42 12.11 1.18 4.06
CA MET A 42 13.31 1.01 3.23
C MET A 42 14.64 1.08 4.00
N PHE A 43 14.64 1.54 5.25
CA PHE A 43 15.84 1.67 6.08
C PHE A 43 15.78 0.82 7.36
N ARG A 44 14.86 -0.13 7.45
CA ARG A 44 14.67 -0.95 8.67
C ARG A 44 15.50 -2.23 8.68
N ASP A 45 15.72 -2.84 7.53
CA ASP A 45 16.45 -4.11 7.41
C ASP A 45 17.24 -4.16 6.10
N SER A 46 18.23 -5.05 6.03
CA SER A 46 19.14 -5.17 4.89
C SER A 46 18.47 -5.67 3.60
N GLY A 47 17.27 -6.26 3.67
CA GLY A 47 16.51 -6.75 2.52
C GLY A 47 15.45 -5.77 2.01
N SER A 48 15.16 -4.71 2.76
CA SER A 48 14.04 -3.80 2.48
C SER A 48 14.18 -2.99 1.20
N LEU A 49 15.39 -2.91 0.63
CA LEU A 49 15.66 -2.29 -0.68
C LEU A 49 15.62 -3.28 -1.85
N GLU A 50 15.53 -4.58 -1.62
CA GLU A 50 15.48 -5.57 -2.70
C GLU A 50 14.31 -5.32 -3.66
N PRO A 51 13.08 -4.98 -3.22
CA PRO A 51 11.99 -4.68 -4.14
C PRO A 51 12.26 -3.45 -5.01
N LEU A 52 13.00 -2.47 -4.49
CA LEU A 52 13.40 -1.30 -5.28
C LEU A 52 14.44 -1.68 -6.33
N LEU A 53 15.41 -2.50 -5.96
CA LEU A 53 16.42 -3.02 -6.89
C LEU A 53 15.78 -3.88 -7.98
N GLU A 54 14.85 -4.76 -7.64
CA GLU A 54 14.10 -5.59 -8.58
C GLU A 54 13.24 -4.74 -9.53
N PHE A 55 12.57 -3.70 -9.00
CA PHE A 55 11.83 -2.75 -9.82
C PHE A 55 12.73 -2.02 -10.83
N LEU A 56 13.90 -1.56 -10.40
CA LEU A 56 14.85 -0.88 -11.28
C LEU A 56 15.50 -1.83 -12.29
N ARG A 57 15.75 -3.09 -11.92
CA ARG A 57 16.30 -4.11 -12.83
C ARG A 57 15.31 -4.57 -13.89
N SER A 58 14.03 -4.67 -13.53
CA SER A 58 12.95 -5.02 -14.46
C SER A 58 12.48 -3.82 -15.29
N HIS A 59 13.01 -2.63 -15.03
CA HIS A 59 12.67 -1.44 -15.78
C HIS A 59 13.27 -1.53 -17.18
N GLU A 60 12.40 -1.65 -18.17
CA GLU A 60 12.75 -1.74 -19.58
C GLU A 60 11.78 -0.85 -20.37
N TYR A 61 12.31 -0.10 -21.34
CA TYR A 61 11.54 0.70 -22.26
C TYR A 61 11.91 0.34 -23.71
N LYS A 62 10.95 -0.26 -24.41
CA LYS A 62 11.10 -0.68 -25.82
C LYS A 62 12.24 -1.69 -26.07
N GLY A 63 12.48 -2.65 -25.17
CA GLY A 63 13.60 -3.59 -25.34
C GLY A 63 14.90 -3.14 -24.69
N HIS A 64 14.92 -2.02 -23.95
CA HIS A 64 16.12 -1.34 -23.48
C HIS A 64 16.07 -0.92 -22.01
#